data_AF-C7QBF0-F1
#
_entry.id   AF-C7QBF0-F1
#
_cell.length_a   1.000
_cell.length_b   1.000
_cell.length_c   1.000
_cell.angle_alpha   90.00
_cell.angle_beta   90.00
_cell.angle_gamma   90.00
#
_symmetry.space_group_name_H-M   'P 1'
#
loop_
_entity.id
_entity.type
_entity.pdbx_description
1 polymer ?
#
loop_
_entity_poly.entity_id
_entity_poly.type
_entity_poly.pdbx_seq_one_letter_code
_entity_poly.pdbx_strand_id
1 'polypeptide(L)'
;MLRGASPKLVAAATAATVVLTGAVIAASSTAAQAAPAVTRAAAPKLSTTVAPGGNFNLSVWELQEPVGSPGSPRTIPSAQLQGAKGYQDSYFYTDTKDGAMTFWAPEKGVTTPNSNYARSELREMNTDGSSADWKLAGSHQLQATLRVDSVTDHVCVGQIHLGTGGSSTKPLVELYYYKNGNIVLGEENSPSGGQTTHQIANVPVGTQWSYTIAVSGGNTINLTVNGKTTKYAIPSSFNAYHMYFKAGSYNQSSSSSTTKGARVAFYALTVKHS
;
A
#
# COMPACT_ATOMS: atom_id res chain seq x y z
N MET A 1 2.08 56.77 49.96
CA MET A 1 0.61 56.61 50.08
C MET A 1 -0.04 57.52 49.02
N LEU A 2 -0.92 56.95 48.18
CA LEU A 2 -1.90 57.60 47.29
C LEU A 2 -1.48 58.24 45.94
N ARG A 3 -2.09 57.65 44.89
CA ARG A 3 -2.70 58.23 43.66
C ARG A 3 -1.72 58.73 42.57
N GLY A 4 -1.86 58.40 41.28
CA GLY A 4 -2.98 57.89 40.49
C GLY A 4 -3.50 58.97 39.53
N ALA A 5 -3.36 58.73 38.21
CA ALA A 5 -4.09 59.28 37.04
C ALA A 5 -3.17 59.88 35.94
N SER A 6 -3.24 59.29 34.74
CA SER A 6 -2.72 59.84 33.48
C SER A 6 -3.91 60.29 32.60
N PRO A 7 -3.73 61.33 31.77
CA PRO A 7 -4.84 62.11 31.23
C PRO A 7 -5.43 61.56 29.92
N LYS A 8 -6.71 61.93 29.70
CA LYS A 8 -7.47 61.79 28.47
C LYS A 8 -6.94 62.74 27.39
N LEU A 9 -6.81 62.27 26.15
CA LEU A 9 -6.78 63.13 24.97
C LEU A 9 -8.14 63.11 24.26
N VAL A 10 -8.64 64.30 23.99
CA VAL A 10 -9.81 64.62 23.17
C VAL A 10 -9.31 64.90 21.75
N ALA A 11 -10.00 64.40 20.74
CA ALA A 11 -9.91 64.95 19.39
C ALA A 11 -11.31 64.94 18.75
N ALA A 12 -11.79 66.15 18.46
CA ALA A 12 -13.06 66.43 17.81
C ALA A 12 -12.93 66.37 16.29
N ALA A 13 -14.07 66.09 15.65
CA ALA A 13 -14.25 65.80 14.24
C ALA A 13 -14.03 67.00 13.30
N THR A 14 -13.70 66.69 12.05
CA THR A 14 -14.07 67.50 10.88
C THR A 14 -14.57 66.56 9.78
N ALA A 15 -15.79 66.80 9.32
CA ALA A 15 -16.43 66.09 8.23
C ALA A 15 -16.02 66.71 6.89
N ALA A 16 -15.72 65.87 5.89
CA ALA A 16 -15.61 66.29 4.50
C ALA A 16 -16.39 65.31 3.62
N THR A 17 -17.46 65.84 3.04
CA THR A 17 -18.30 65.22 2.01
C THR A 17 -17.48 65.07 0.72
N VAL A 18 -17.40 63.86 0.15
CA VAL A 18 -16.88 63.64 -1.21
C VAL A 18 -17.96 62.96 -2.06
N VAL A 19 -18.19 63.60 -3.20
CA VAL A 19 -19.21 63.36 -4.22
C VAL A 19 -18.91 62.07 -4.99
N LEU A 20 -19.93 61.25 -5.21
CA LEU A 20 -19.89 60.06 -6.08
C LEU A 20 -19.59 60.46 -7.54
N THR A 21 -18.55 59.86 -8.13
CA THR A 21 -18.45 59.68 -9.59
C THR A 21 -18.59 58.19 -9.89
N GLY A 22 -19.57 57.86 -10.73
CA GLY A 22 -19.92 56.48 -11.06
C GLY A 22 -18.88 55.83 -11.97
N ALA A 23 -18.35 54.68 -11.53
CA ALA A 23 -17.69 53.71 -12.40
C ALA A 23 -18.58 52.47 -12.48
N VAL A 24 -19.14 52.24 -13.67
CA VAL A 24 -19.89 51.01 -13.97
C VAL A 24 -18.87 49.90 -14.18
N ILE A 25 -18.69 49.03 -13.19
CA ILE A 25 -17.87 47.82 -13.35
C ILE A 25 -18.80 46.73 -13.90
N ALA A 26 -18.69 46.44 -15.19
CA ALA A 26 -19.37 45.31 -15.81
C ALA A 26 -18.76 44.00 -15.26
N ALA A 27 -19.49 43.31 -14.40
CA ALA A 27 -19.13 41.96 -13.96
C ALA A 27 -19.28 41.00 -15.15
N SER A 28 -18.17 40.57 -15.71
CA SER A 28 -18.13 39.53 -16.74
C SER A 28 -18.25 38.18 -16.03
N SER A 29 -19.43 37.55 -16.08
CA SER A 29 -19.62 36.18 -15.61
C SER A 29 -19.06 35.19 -16.63
N THR A 30 -17.86 34.70 -16.41
CA THR A 30 -17.36 33.52 -17.13
C THR A 30 -18.05 32.28 -16.53
N ALA A 31 -19.06 31.77 -17.23
CA ALA A 31 -19.63 30.46 -16.93
C ALA A 31 -18.53 29.40 -17.08
N ALA A 32 -18.10 28.79 -15.98
CA ALA A 32 -17.21 27.64 -16.00
C ALA A 32 -17.93 26.47 -16.68
N GLN A 33 -17.49 26.13 -17.89
CA GLN A 33 -18.01 25.00 -18.64
C GLN A 33 -17.53 23.71 -17.94
N ALA A 34 -18.45 22.99 -17.29
CA ALA A 34 -18.16 21.73 -16.63
C ALA A 34 -17.67 20.71 -17.69
N ALA A 35 -16.46 20.17 -17.49
CA ALA A 35 -15.95 19.10 -18.32
C ALA A 35 -16.86 17.86 -18.21
N PRO A 36 -17.09 17.11 -19.30
CA PRO A 36 -17.94 15.93 -19.26
C PRO A 36 -17.35 14.89 -18.31
N ALA A 37 -18.18 14.42 -17.38
CA ALA A 37 -17.83 13.33 -16.48
C ALA A 37 -17.50 12.08 -17.32
N VAL A 38 -16.23 11.68 -17.32
CA VAL A 38 -15.83 10.37 -17.86
C VAL A 38 -16.43 9.33 -16.93
N THR A 39 -17.52 8.70 -17.35
CA THR A 39 -18.07 7.52 -16.69
C THR A 39 -17.04 6.39 -16.77
N ARG A 40 -16.23 6.25 -15.71
CA ARG A 40 -15.31 5.13 -15.57
C ARG A 40 -16.16 3.85 -15.56
N ALA A 41 -16.04 3.03 -16.61
CA ALA A 41 -16.69 1.72 -16.66
C ALA A 41 -16.43 0.98 -15.35
N ALA A 42 -17.49 0.45 -14.73
CA ALA A 42 -17.38 -0.32 -13.51
C ALA A 42 -16.45 -1.52 -13.79
N ALA A 43 -15.42 -1.69 -12.96
CA ALA A 43 -14.56 -2.87 -13.04
C ALA A 43 -15.42 -4.14 -12.94
N PRO A 44 -15.07 -5.23 -13.66
CA PRO A 44 -15.80 -6.48 -13.56
C PRO A 44 -15.95 -6.89 -12.10
N LYS A 45 -17.18 -7.21 -11.69
CA LYS A 45 -17.45 -7.68 -10.33
C LYS A 45 -16.79 -9.05 -10.14
N LEU A 46 -16.01 -9.21 -9.06
CA LEU A 46 -15.37 -10.49 -8.72
C LEU A 46 -16.44 -11.56 -8.44
N SER A 47 -16.15 -12.81 -8.82
CA SER A 47 -17.03 -13.93 -8.53
C SER A 47 -16.84 -14.41 -7.09
N THR A 48 -17.93 -14.69 -6.38
CA THR A 48 -17.92 -15.22 -5.01
C THR A 48 -17.86 -16.75 -4.94
N THR A 49 -17.91 -17.44 -6.09
CA THR A 49 -18.07 -18.90 -6.18
C THR A 49 -16.85 -19.63 -6.75
N VAL A 50 -15.78 -18.89 -7.04
CA VAL A 50 -14.52 -19.43 -7.56
C VAL A 50 -13.39 -19.14 -6.59
N ALA A 51 -12.34 -19.98 -6.62
CA ALA A 51 -11.11 -19.71 -5.88
C ALA A 51 -10.43 -18.41 -6.34
N PRO A 52 -9.50 -17.84 -5.54
CA PRO A 52 -8.84 -16.59 -5.90
C PRO A 52 -8.24 -16.59 -7.31
N GLY A 53 -7.65 -17.70 -7.76
CA GLY A 53 -7.10 -17.85 -9.11
C GLY A 53 -8.12 -17.81 -10.26
N GLY A 54 -9.42 -17.89 -9.97
CA GLY A 54 -10.49 -17.67 -10.95
C GLY A 54 -10.82 -16.20 -11.15
N ASN A 55 -10.50 -15.36 -10.17
CA ASN A 55 -10.72 -13.92 -10.18
C ASN A 55 -9.44 -13.13 -10.50
N PHE A 56 -8.28 -13.67 -10.14
CA PHE A 56 -6.98 -13.02 -10.25
C PHE A 56 -6.03 -13.85 -11.11
N ASN A 57 -5.18 -13.20 -11.90
CA ASN A 57 -4.08 -13.88 -12.57
C ASN A 57 -2.98 -14.23 -11.56
N LEU A 58 -2.98 -15.49 -11.09
CA LEU A 58 -2.00 -16.01 -10.14
C LEU A 58 -0.85 -16.80 -10.78
N SER A 59 -0.69 -16.72 -12.11
CA SER A 59 0.37 -17.43 -12.85
C SER A 59 1.80 -16.95 -12.56
N VAL A 60 1.94 -15.79 -11.91
CA VAL A 60 3.22 -15.14 -11.58
C VAL A 60 3.40 -15.00 -10.07
N TRP A 61 2.78 -15.89 -9.29
CA TRP A 61 2.82 -15.85 -7.84
C TRP A 61 2.95 -17.25 -7.24
N GLU A 62 3.72 -17.38 -6.18
CA GLU A 62 3.57 -18.46 -5.19
C GLU A 62 3.01 -17.86 -3.90
N LEU A 63 2.37 -18.68 -3.07
CA LEU A 63 1.78 -18.24 -1.80
C LEU A 63 2.54 -18.86 -0.64
N GLN A 64 2.97 -18.03 0.32
CA GLN A 64 3.52 -18.48 1.60
C GLN A 64 2.44 -18.38 2.68
N GLU A 65 2.18 -19.48 3.40
CA GLU A 65 1.15 -19.57 4.43
C GLU A 65 1.73 -19.71 5.85
N PRO A 66 0.97 -19.34 6.90
CA PRO A 66 1.47 -19.30 8.28
C PRO A 66 1.47 -20.68 8.96
N VAL A 67 1.56 -21.76 8.18
CA VAL A 67 1.58 -23.16 8.62
C VAL A 67 2.78 -23.88 8.00
N GLY A 68 3.09 -25.09 8.44
CA GLY A 68 4.25 -25.85 7.98
C GLY A 68 5.12 -26.31 9.14
N SER A 69 6.40 -26.53 8.87
CA SER A 69 7.37 -26.91 9.91
C SER A 69 8.05 -25.65 10.48
N PRO A 70 8.57 -25.67 11.73
CA PRO A 70 9.30 -24.53 12.28
C PRO A 70 10.39 -24.02 11.34
N GLY A 71 10.41 -22.72 11.07
CA GLY A 71 11.35 -22.10 10.12
C GLY A 71 11.00 -22.32 8.63
N SER A 72 9.93 -23.03 8.31
CA SER A 72 9.57 -23.38 6.93
C SER A 72 8.05 -23.24 6.71
N PRO A 73 7.58 -22.00 6.41
CA PRO A 73 6.22 -21.76 5.97
C PRO A 73 5.88 -22.60 4.74
N ARG A 74 4.66 -23.13 4.71
CA ARG A 74 4.14 -23.87 3.57
C ARG A 74 4.08 -22.93 2.37
N THR A 75 4.63 -23.39 1.26
CA THR A 75 4.63 -22.66 -0.01
C THR A 75 3.75 -23.39 -1.01
N ILE A 76 2.79 -22.69 -1.58
CA ILE A 76 1.89 -23.18 -2.62
C ILE A 76 2.36 -22.63 -3.97
N PRO A 77 2.80 -23.49 -4.91
CA PRO A 77 3.35 -23.03 -6.18
C PRO A 77 2.25 -22.46 -7.09
N SER A 78 2.65 -21.59 -8.03
CA SER A 78 1.72 -20.94 -8.96
C SER A 78 0.77 -21.91 -9.67
N ALA A 79 1.26 -23.09 -10.09
CA ALA A 79 0.46 -24.08 -10.79
C ALA A 79 -0.77 -24.56 -9.98
N GLN A 80 -0.72 -24.49 -8.65
CA GLN A 80 -1.85 -24.83 -7.79
C GLN A 80 -2.78 -23.65 -7.53
N LEU A 81 -2.31 -22.40 -7.67
CA LEU A 81 -3.11 -21.20 -7.39
C LEU A 81 -4.10 -20.86 -8.51
N GLN A 82 -3.82 -21.27 -9.75
CA GLN A 82 -4.50 -20.77 -10.94
C GLN A 82 -5.91 -21.35 -11.16
N GLY A 83 -6.77 -20.54 -11.80
CA GLY A 83 -8.07 -20.95 -12.31
C GLY A 83 -9.18 -21.01 -11.25
N ALA A 84 -10.42 -21.22 -11.72
CA ALA A 84 -11.62 -21.18 -10.88
C ALA A 84 -11.66 -22.22 -9.75
N LYS A 85 -10.89 -23.30 -9.89
CA LYS A 85 -10.71 -24.37 -8.89
C LYS A 85 -9.30 -24.38 -8.28
N GLY A 86 -8.59 -23.25 -8.39
CA GLY A 86 -7.28 -23.07 -7.77
C GLY A 86 -7.32 -23.23 -6.26
N TYR A 87 -6.15 -23.25 -5.65
CA TYR A 87 -5.98 -23.43 -4.22
C TYR A 87 -6.70 -22.34 -3.42
N GLN A 88 -7.34 -22.77 -2.33
CA GLN A 88 -7.88 -21.91 -1.28
C GLN A 88 -8.00 -22.71 0.02
N ASP A 89 -7.92 -22.02 1.16
CA ASP A 89 -8.09 -22.59 2.49
C ASP A 89 -8.51 -21.50 3.51
N SER A 90 -8.22 -21.69 4.81
CA SER A 90 -8.55 -20.71 5.85
C SER A 90 -7.62 -19.48 5.90
N TYR A 91 -6.45 -19.54 5.26
CA TYR A 91 -5.45 -18.47 5.21
C TYR A 91 -5.48 -17.70 3.89
N PHE A 92 -6.00 -18.31 2.83
CA PHE A 92 -6.12 -17.70 1.51
C PHE A 92 -7.40 -18.17 0.80
N TYR A 93 -8.37 -17.28 0.58
CA TYR A 93 -9.67 -17.65 0.02
C TYR A 93 -10.38 -16.50 -0.67
N THR A 94 -11.40 -16.82 -1.45
CA THR A 94 -12.35 -15.85 -1.99
C THR A 94 -13.40 -15.53 -0.92
N ASP A 95 -13.57 -14.26 -0.55
CA ASP A 95 -14.64 -13.83 0.35
C ASP A 95 -16.00 -14.08 -0.33
N THR A 96 -16.87 -14.86 0.32
CA THR A 96 -18.17 -15.25 -0.23
C THR A 96 -19.15 -14.08 -0.34
N LYS A 97 -18.86 -12.93 0.27
CA LYS A 97 -19.71 -11.74 0.25
C LYS A 97 -19.48 -10.88 -1.00
N ASP A 98 -18.23 -10.72 -1.41
CA ASP A 98 -17.85 -9.76 -2.45
C ASP A 98 -16.78 -10.24 -3.46
N GLY A 99 -16.28 -11.46 -3.30
CA GLY A 99 -15.35 -12.09 -4.24
C GLY A 99 -13.88 -11.71 -4.03
N ALA A 100 -13.57 -10.92 -3.00
CA ALA A 100 -12.21 -10.46 -2.74
C ALA A 100 -11.25 -11.63 -2.42
N MET A 101 -10.04 -11.58 -2.97
CA MET A 101 -8.95 -12.49 -2.61
C MET A 101 -8.43 -12.09 -1.22
N THR A 102 -8.71 -12.93 -0.23
CA THR A 102 -8.54 -12.61 1.18
C THR A 102 -7.42 -13.42 1.80
N PHE A 103 -6.50 -12.72 2.46
CA PHE A 103 -5.36 -13.25 3.19
C PHE A 103 -5.62 -13.15 4.69
N TRP A 104 -5.33 -14.21 5.43
CA TRP A 104 -5.34 -14.22 6.89
C TRP A 104 -3.98 -14.67 7.44
N ALA A 105 -3.33 -13.80 8.19
CA ALA A 105 -2.09 -14.07 8.89
C ALA A 105 -2.27 -13.88 10.41
N PRO A 106 -2.31 -14.95 11.21
CA PRO A 106 -2.45 -14.86 12.66
C PRO A 106 -1.14 -14.36 13.33
N GLU A 107 -1.24 -13.95 14.59
CA GLU A 107 -0.08 -13.65 15.45
C GLU A 107 0.75 -14.92 15.76
N LYS A 108 0.08 -16.07 15.96
CA LYS A 108 0.70 -17.39 16.09
C LYS A 108 0.67 -18.11 14.74
N GLY A 109 1.79 -18.07 14.03
CA GLY A 109 2.00 -18.83 12.80
C GLY A 109 3.46 -19.21 12.61
N VAL A 110 3.71 -20.13 11.68
CA VAL A 110 5.05 -20.50 11.24
C VAL A 110 5.70 -19.30 10.54
N THR A 111 6.96 -19.04 10.88
CA THR A 111 7.77 -17.99 10.27
C THR A 111 8.97 -18.60 9.55
N THR A 112 9.59 -17.83 8.65
CA THR A 112 10.90 -18.16 8.07
C THR A 112 12.01 -17.88 9.09
N PRO A 113 13.24 -18.41 8.92
CA PRO A 113 14.32 -18.23 9.91
C PRO A 113 14.71 -16.76 10.15
N ASN A 114 14.51 -15.90 9.14
CA ASN A 114 14.89 -14.49 9.18
C ASN A 114 13.69 -13.54 9.38
N SER A 115 12.55 -14.04 9.83
CA SER A 115 11.34 -13.25 10.06
C SER A 115 10.72 -13.58 11.41
N ASN A 116 10.28 -12.53 12.10
CA ASN A 116 9.64 -12.64 13.41
C ASN A 116 8.12 -12.85 13.31
N TYR A 117 7.55 -12.74 12.11
CA TYR A 117 6.10 -12.69 11.96
C TYR A 117 5.56 -13.62 10.88
N ALA A 118 4.35 -14.10 11.12
CA ALA A 118 3.66 -15.00 10.20
C ALA A 118 3.08 -14.22 9.01
N ARG A 119 2.87 -14.93 7.90
CA ARG A 119 2.35 -14.35 6.66
C ARG A 119 1.40 -15.29 5.96
N SER A 120 0.40 -14.70 5.30
CA SER A 120 -0.30 -15.27 4.15
C SER A 120 -0.03 -14.28 3.01
N GLU A 121 0.98 -14.55 2.21
CA GLU A 121 1.58 -13.53 1.33
C GLU A 121 2.08 -14.14 0.03
N LEU A 122 1.75 -13.49 -1.08
CA LEU A 122 2.23 -13.85 -2.40
C LEU A 122 3.67 -13.37 -2.58
N ARG A 123 4.48 -14.20 -3.22
CA ARG A 123 5.82 -13.90 -3.69
C ARG A 123 5.86 -14.02 -5.20
N GLU A 124 6.38 -13.01 -5.88
CA GLU A 124 6.39 -12.93 -7.34
C GLU A 124 7.22 -14.04 -7.99
N MET A 125 6.70 -14.65 -9.04
CA MET A 125 7.31 -15.71 -9.84
C MET A 125 7.32 -15.31 -11.31
N ASN A 126 8.18 -15.94 -12.10
CA ASN A 126 8.05 -15.93 -13.55
C ASN A 126 6.95 -16.93 -13.99
N THR A 127 6.43 -16.77 -15.20
CA THR A 127 5.37 -17.65 -15.76
C THR A 127 5.82 -19.09 -15.97
N ASP A 128 7.13 -19.34 -16.04
CA ASP A 128 7.71 -20.69 -16.09
C ASP A 128 7.84 -21.35 -14.71
N GLY A 129 7.40 -20.66 -13.64
CA GLY A 129 7.48 -21.12 -12.26
C GLY A 129 8.83 -20.89 -11.59
N SER A 130 9.81 -20.33 -12.29
CA SER A 130 11.07 -19.90 -11.69
C SER A 130 10.90 -18.63 -10.86
N SER A 131 11.86 -18.36 -9.99
CA SER A 131 11.81 -17.19 -9.13
C SER A 131 11.95 -15.89 -9.91
N ALA A 132 11.02 -14.94 -9.71
CA ALA A 132 11.23 -13.59 -10.20
C ALA A 132 12.45 -12.98 -9.50
N ASP A 133 13.35 -12.37 -10.26
CA ASP A 133 14.61 -11.85 -9.74
C ASP A 133 15.12 -10.78 -10.71
N TRP A 134 14.44 -9.64 -10.74
CA TRP A 134 14.67 -8.59 -11.73
C TRP A 134 15.65 -7.52 -11.23
N LYS A 135 16.43 -6.96 -12.15
CA LYS A 135 17.33 -5.83 -11.85
C LYS A 135 16.52 -4.55 -11.69
N LEU A 136 17.04 -3.59 -10.94
CA LEU A 136 16.40 -2.26 -10.79
C LEU A 136 16.22 -1.52 -12.12
N ALA A 137 17.15 -1.70 -13.07
CA ALA A 137 17.07 -1.06 -14.38
C ALA A 137 15.83 -1.52 -15.15
N GLY A 138 15.06 -0.56 -15.67
CA GLY A 138 13.77 -0.79 -16.33
C GLY A 138 12.63 -0.07 -15.59
N SER A 139 11.40 -0.50 -15.86
CA SER A 139 10.22 -0.14 -15.09
C SER A 139 9.57 -1.39 -14.51
N HIS A 140 9.29 -1.36 -13.21
CA HIS A 140 8.67 -2.47 -12.47
C HIS A 140 7.55 -1.90 -11.63
N GLN A 141 6.35 -2.47 -11.68
CA GLN A 141 5.18 -1.91 -11.00
C GLN A 141 4.34 -3.02 -10.38
N LEU A 142 4.04 -2.89 -9.09
CA LEU A 142 3.04 -3.65 -8.36
C LEU A 142 1.85 -2.72 -8.08
N GLN A 143 0.67 -3.08 -8.56
CA GLN A 143 -0.57 -2.31 -8.36
C GLN A 143 -1.61 -3.17 -7.65
N ALA A 144 -2.25 -2.59 -6.63
CA ALA A 144 -3.31 -3.26 -5.90
C ALA A 144 -4.44 -2.32 -5.51
N THR A 145 -5.65 -2.89 -5.41
CA THR A 145 -6.78 -2.31 -4.67
C THR A 145 -7.15 -3.28 -3.58
N LEU A 146 -7.24 -2.81 -2.34
CA LEU A 146 -7.46 -3.66 -1.18
C LEU A 146 -8.23 -2.93 -0.08
N ARG A 147 -8.69 -3.68 0.92
CA ARG A 147 -9.08 -3.19 2.23
C ARG A 147 -8.41 -4.04 3.31
N VAL A 148 -8.20 -3.46 4.49
CA VAL A 148 -7.79 -4.22 5.69
C VAL A 148 -9.03 -4.41 6.55
N ASP A 149 -9.45 -5.66 6.74
CA ASP A 149 -10.65 -6.02 7.52
C ASP A 149 -10.37 -5.98 9.02
N SER A 150 -9.20 -6.46 9.42
CA SER A 150 -8.74 -6.42 10.80
C SER A 150 -7.22 -6.44 10.84
N VAL A 151 -6.65 -5.80 11.86
CA VAL A 151 -5.21 -5.80 12.12
C VAL A 151 -4.97 -5.54 13.61
N THR A 152 -4.05 -6.29 14.22
CA THR A 152 -3.80 -6.18 15.67
C THR A 152 -2.87 -5.03 16.01
N ASP A 153 -1.81 -4.83 15.21
CA ASP A 153 -0.96 -3.65 15.32
C ASP A 153 -0.77 -2.95 13.97
N HIS A 154 -0.03 -3.59 13.06
CA HIS A 154 0.07 -3.20 11.66
C HIS A 154 0.36 -4.43 10.78
N VAL A 155 0.21 -4.26 9.47
CA VAL A 155 0.42 -5.31 8.47
C VAL A 155 1.14 -4.73 7.26
N CYS A 156 2.13 -5.44 6.74
CA CYS A 156 2.75 -5.14 5.46
C CYS A 156 1.90 -5.75 4.34
N VAL A 157 1.43 -4.92 3.41
CA VAL A 157 0.49 -5.30 2.33
C VAL A 157 1.12 -5.35 0.95
N GLY A 158 2.35 -4.84 0.80
CA GLY A 158 3.09 -4.80 -0.45
C GLY A 158 4.57 -4.53 -0.20
N GLN A 159 5.44 -5.19 -0.95
CA GLN A 159 6.90 -5.09 -0.79
C GLN A 159 7.60 -5.08 -2.14
N ILE A 160 8.77 -4.44 -2.16
CA ILE A 160 9.88 -4.84 -3.04
C ILE A 160 10.93 -5.46 -2.13
N HIS A 161 11.34 -6.68 -2.40
CA HIS A 161 12.29 -7.42 -1.58
C HIS A 161 13.57 -7.74 -2.34
N LEU A 162 14.71 -7.71 -1.63
CA LEU A 162 16.00 -8.10 -2.21
C LEU A 162 16.00 -9.58 -2.58
N GLY A 163 16.45 -9.87 -3.80
CA GLY A 163 16.72 -11.20 -4.34
C GLY A 163 18.22 -11.48 -4.40
N THR A 164 18.71 -11.99 -5.52
CA THR A 164 20.15 -12.28 -5.68
C THR A 164 21.00 -11.00 -5.72
N GLY A 165 22.31 -11.10 -5.50
CA GLY A 165 23.23 -9.95 -5.51
C GLY A 165 23.98 -9.69 -4.20
N GLY A 166 23.67 -10.45 -3.15
CA GLY A 166 24.37 -10.44 -1.87
C GLY A 166 23.74 -11.38 -0.85
N SER A 167 24.11 -11.26 0.41
CA SER A 167 23.59 -12.09 1.51
C SER A 167 22.43 -11.45 2.27
N SER A 168 22.01 -10.25 1.89
CA SER A 168 20.91 -9.55 2.57
C SER A 168 19.58 -10.25 2.34
N THR A 169 18.77 -10.31 3.39
CA THR A 169 17.39 -10.78 3.35
C THR A 169 16.41 -9.64 3.66
N LYS A 170 16.83 -8.39 3.47
CA LYS A 170 16.02 -7.20 3.78
C LYS A 170 15.10 -6.84 2.61
N PRO A 171 13.98 -6.16 2.86
CA PRO A 171 13.25 -5.48 1.80
C PRO A 171 14.05 -4.31 1.24
N LEU A 172 13.68 -3.85 0.05
CA LEU A 172 13.97 -2.48 -0.40
C LEU A 172 12.89 -1.53 0.16
N VAL A 173 11.62 -1.95 0.05
CA VAL A 173 10.47 -1.18 0.56
C VAL A 173 9.41 -2.11 1.16
N GLU A 174 8.73 -1.62 2.18
CA GLU A 174 7.53 -2.22 2.75
C GLU A 174 6.42 -1.17 2.86
N LEU A 175 5.21 -1.51 2.42
CA LEU A 175 4.03 -0.66 2.57
C LEU A 175 3.17 -1.21 3.71
N TYR A 176 3.17 -0.50 4.84
CA TYR A 176 2.43 -0.88 6.03
C TYR A 176 1.07 -0.19 6.13
N TYR A 177 0.12 -0.91 6.71
CA TYR A 177 -1.16 -0.39 7.15
C TYR A 177 -1.32 -0.63 8.66
N TYR A 178 -1.55 0.43 9.44
CA TYR A 178 -1.67 0.39 10.90
C TYR A 178 -3.12 0.30 11.35
N LYS A 179 -3.35 -0.21 12.56
CA LYS A 179 -4.69 -0.33 13.18
C LYS A 179 -5.48 0.99 13.30
N ASN A 180 -4.78 2.12 13.31
CA ASN A 180 -5.38 3.45 13.31
C ASN A 180 -5.70 3.99 11.90
N GLY A 181 -5.49 3.18 10.86
CA GLY A 181 -5.72 3.53 9.46
C GLY A 181 -4.53 4.19 8.76
N ASN A 182 -3.41 4.44 9.45
CA ASN A 182 -2.25 5.05 8.81
C ASN A 182 -1.65 4.08 7.78
N ILE A 183 -1.36 4.62 6.60
CA ILE A 183 -0.56 3.96 5.56
C ILE A 183 0.84 4.57 5.63
N VAL A 184 1.84 3.73 5.83
CA VAL A 184 3.23 4.14 6.05
C VAL A 184 4.13 3.37 5.10
N LEU A 185 5.00 4.07 4.38
CA LEU A 185 6.09 3.46 3.65
C LEU A 185 7.29 3.30 4.58
N GLY A 186 7.85 2.09 4.66
CA GLY A 186 9.18 1.84 5.18
C GLY A 186 10.18 1.68 4.04
N GLU A 187 11.15 2.57 3.96
CA GLU A 187 12.28 2.51 3.03
C GLU A 187 13.50 1.96 3.77
N GLU A 188 14.07 0.86 3.29
CA GLU A 188 15.30 0.32 3.88
C GLU A 188 16.49 1.21 3.50
N ASN A 189 17.26 1.64 4.49
CA ASN A 189 18.38 2.56 4.36
C ASN A 189 19.57 1.90 3.62
N SER A 190 19.73 0.58 3.75
CA SER A 190 20.79 -0.19 3.12
C SER A 190 20.49 -1.70 3.13
N PRO A 191 21.22 -2.53 2.36
CA PRO A 191 21.13 -3.99 2.49
C PRO A 191 21.46 -4.53 3.88
N SER A 192 22.18 -3.78 4.73
CA SER A 192 22.44 -4.15 6.12
C SER A 192 21.23 -3.93 7.04
N GLY A 193 20.23 -3.22 6.52
CA GLY A 193 19.01 -2.86 7.22
C GLY A 193 19.04 -1.42 7.76
N GLY A 194 18.06 -1.15 8.62
CA GLY A 194 17.69 0.16 9.12
C GLY A 194 16.61 0.74 8.21
N GLN A 195 15.47 1.12 8.76
CA GLN A 195 14.33 1.57 7.97
C GLN A 195 13.94 3.01 8.31
N THR A 196 13.78 3.84 7.29
CA THR A 196 13.18 5.18 7.41
C THR A 196 11.71 5.09 7.06
N THR A 197 10.84 5.67 7.90
CA THR A 197 9.39 5.58 7.72
C THR A 197 8.78 6.91 7.29
N HIS A 198 7.77 6.83 6.42
CA HIS A 198 7.04 7.97 5.90
C HIS A 198 5.54 7.72 5.98
N GLN A 199 4.81 8.52 6.77
CA GLN A 199 3.36 8.46 6.75
C GLN A 199 2.82 9.05 5.43
N ILE A 200 2.09 8.24 4.67
CA ILE A 200 1.65 8.55 3.30
C ILE A 200 0.21 9.05 3.26
N ALA A 201 -0.66 8.34 3.97
CA ALA A 201 -2.09 8.58 3.99
C ALA A 201 -2.72 8.01 5.28
N ASN A 202 -4.01 8.27 5.48
CA ASN A 202 -4.84 7.60 6.46
C ASN A 202 -6.14 7.15 5.78
N VAL A 203 -6.51 5.88 5.97
CA VAL A 203 -7.73 5.27 5.45
C VAL A 203 -8.35 4.46 6.60
N PRO A 204 -9.64 4.63 6.94
CA PRO A 204 -10.26 3.84 8.00
C PRO A 204 -10.28 2.34 7.71
N VAL A 205 -10.17 1.51 8.76
CA VAL A 205 -10.30 0.03 8.66
C VAL A 205 -11.61 -0.34 7.97
N GLY A 206 -11.55 -1.35 7.10
CA GLY A 206 -12.67 -1.79 6.27
C GLY A 206 -12.90 -0.95 5.00
N THR A 207 -12.16 0.12 4.78
CA THR A 207 -12.30 0.97 3.58
C THR A 207 -11.38 0.50 2.46
N GLN A 208 -11.90 0.44 1.23
CA GLN A 208 -11.08 0.16 0.05
C GLN A 208 -10.16 1.34 -0.27
N TRP A 209 -8.92 1.04 -0.63
CA TRP A 209 -7.93 1.98 -1.13
C TRP A 209 -7.03 1.29 -2.16
N SER A 210 -6.27 2.08 -2.91
CA SER A 210 -5.36 1.56 -3.93
C SER A 210 -3.94 2.05 -3.74
N TYR A 211 -2.98 1.20 -4.07
CA TYR A 211 -1.58 1.58 -4.17
C TYR A 211 -0.94 1.15 -5.50
N THR A 212 0.14 1.84 -5.84
CA THR A 212 1.12 1.40 -6.83
C THR A 212 2.51 1.60 -6.23
N ILE A 213 3.29 0.52 -6.13
CA ILE A 213 4.72 0.58 -5.81
C ILE A 213 5.45 0.38 -7.14
N ALA A 214 6.20 1.39 -7.58
CA ALA A 214 6.87 1.37 -8.88
C ALA A 214 8.34 1.76 -8.78
N VAL A 215 9.21 1.11 -9.55
CA VAL A 215 10.59 1.54 -9.79
C VAL A 215 10.66 2.22 -11.16
N SER A 216 11.27 3.40 -11.23
CA SER A 216 11.54 4.13 -12.47
C SER A 216 13.01 4.50 -12.59
N GLY A 217 13.62 4.26 -13.76
CA GLY A 217 15.00 4.65 -14.03
C GLY A 217 16.04 3.88 -13.20
N GLY A 218 15.63 2.82 -12.51
CA GLY A 218 16.46 1.99 -11.64
C GLY A 218 16.98 2.64 -10.37
N ASN A 219 16.54 3.84 -10.03
CA ASN A 219 17.05 4.59 -8.88
C ASN A 219 15.98 5.33 -8.09
N THR A 220 14.70 5.17 -8.43
CA THR A 220 13.60 5.89 -7.78
C THR A 220 12.42 4.96 -7.53
N ILE A 221 11.98 4.91 -6.28
CA ILE A 221 10.68 4.34 -5.88
C ILE A 221 9.63 5.44 -6.06
N ASN A 222 8.55 5.12 -6.77
CA ASN A 222 7.35 5.94 -6.85
C ASN A 222 6.24 5.16 -6.14
N LEU A 223 5.73 5.72 -5.04
CA LEU A 223 4.57 5.19 -4.34
C LEU A 223 3.36 6.06 -4.65
N THR A 224 2.36 5.50 -5.33
CA THR A 224 1.07 6.16 -5.52
C THR A 224 0.05 5.55 -4.57
N VAL A 225 -0.58 6.34 -3.70
CA VAL A 225 -1.70 5.92 -2.85
C VAL A 225 -2.92 6.79 -3.15
N ASN A 226 -4.04 6.18 -3.54
CA ASN A 226 -5.27 6.86 -3.94
C ASN A 226 -5.03 8.03 -4.94
N GLY A 227 -4.15 7.81 -5.92
CA GLY A 227 -3.83 8.78 -6.97
C GLY A 227 -2.77 9.82 -6.59
N LYS A 228 -2.35 9.92 -5.32
CA LYS A 228 -1.27 10.81 -4.89
C LYS A 228 0.07 10.07 -4.90
N THR A 229 1.07 10.62 -5.58
CA THR A 229 2.40 10.01 -5.71
C THR A 229 3.43 10.70 -4.81
N THR A 230 4.19 9.91 -4.06
CA THR A 230 5.44 10.30 -3.39
C THR A 230 6.62 9.55 -4.03
N LYS A 231 7.83 10.10 -3.91
CA LYS A 231 9.04 9.58 -4.55
C LYS A 231 10.19 9.49 -3.55
N TYR A 232 10.97 8.42 -3.66
CA TYR A 232 12.10 8.11 -2.78
C TYR A 232 13.28 7.62 -3.64
N ALA A 233 14.48 8.10 -3.33
CA ALA A 233 15.68 7.69 -4.06
C ALA A 233 16.11 6.30 -3.57
N ILE A 234 16.51 5.40 -4.47
CA ILE A 234 17.08 4.12 -4.09
C ILE A 234 18.57 4.32 -3.82
N PRO A 235 19.07 4.05 -2.59
CA PRO A 235 20.51 4.12 -2.30
C PRO A 235 21.32 3.21 -3.24
N SER A 236 22.48 3.68 -3.69
CA SER A 236 23.33 2.92 -4.61
C SER A 236 23.86 1.60 -4.02
N SER A 237 23.81 1.44 -2.69
CA SER A 237 24.12 0.19 -2.00
C SER A 237 23.20 -0.97 -2.41
N PHE A 238 22.03 -0.69 -2.99
CA PHE A 238 21.12 -1.71 -3.51
C PHE A 238 21.40 -2.11 -4.97
N ASN A 239 22.31 -1.42 -5.70
CA ASN A 239 22.52 -1.64 -7.13
C ASN A 239 22.97 -3.06 -7.50
N ALA A 240 23.64 -3.76 -6.58
CA ALA A 240 24.08 -5.14 -6.81
C ALA A 240 22.91 -6.14 -6.72
N TYR A 241 21.80 -5.76 -6.10
CA TYR A 241 20.70 -6.65 -5.81
C TYR A 241 19.67 -6.65 -6.93
N HIS A 242 19.24 -7.86 -7.28
CA HIS A 242 17.98 -8.12 -7.95
C HIS A 242 16.84 -8.01 -6.93
N MET A 243 15.61 -7.98 -7.42
CA MET A 243 14.42 -7.66 -6.66
C MET A 243 13.26 -8.56 -7.06
N TYR A 244 12.27 -8.65 -6.19
CA TYR A 244 10.96 -9.23 -6.50
C TYR A 244 9.86 -8.56 -5.67
N PHE A 245 8.63 -8.60 -6.17
CA PHE A 245 7.46 -8.10 -5.47
C PHE A 245 6.89 -9.12 -4.47
N LYS A 246 6.26 -8.60 -3.41
CA LYS A 246 5.36 -9.38 -2.54
C LYS A 246 4.07 -8.60 -2.29
N ALA A 247 2.97 -9.31 -2.08
CA ALA A 247 1.67 -8.71 -1.73
C ALA A 247 0.80 -9.68 -0.93
N GLY A 248 0.10 -9.19 0.09
CA GLY A 248 -0.80 -10.02 0.91
C GLY A 248 -0.96 -9.49 2.33
N SER A 249 -0.90 -10.41 3.30
CA SER A 249 -0.92 -10.11 4.73
C SER A 249 0.37 -10.63 5.37
N TYR A 250 1.36 -9.76 5.56
CA TYR A 250 2.52 -10.01 6.40
C TYR A 250 2.36 -9.26 7.73
N ASN A 251 1.73 -9.93 8.69
CA ASN A 251 1.37 -9.37 9.99
C ASN A 251 2.63 -8.87 10.72
N GLN A 252 2.59 -7.70 11.36
CA GLN A 252 3.74 -7.14 12.11
C GLN A 252 3.49 -7.19 13.62
N SER A 253 2.87 -8.28 14.08
CA SER A 253 2.60 -8.55 15.49
C SER A 253 2.76 -10.05 15.76
N SER A 254 3.15 -10.39 16.98
CA SER A 254 3.41 -11.79 17.39
C SER A 254 2.91 -12.03 18.81
N SER A 255 2.22 -13.15 19.00
CA SER A 255 1.74 -13.64 20.29
C SER A 255 1.42 -15.14 20.16
N SER A 256 0.89 -15.76 21.22
CA SER A 256 0.38 -17.13 21.16
C SER A 256 -1.04 -17.24 20.58
N SER A 257 -1.66 -16.13 20.16
CA SER A 257 -3.03 -16.10 19.64
C SER A 257 -3.14 -16.57 18.19
N THR A 258 -4.09 -17.47 17.92
CA THR A 258 -4.45 -17.90 16.55
C THR A 258 -5.59 -17.10 15.94
N THR A 259 -6.22 -16.21 16.71
CA THR A 259 -7.41 -15.42 16.31
C THR A 259 -7.13 -13.93 16.17
N LYS A 260 -6.00 -13.46 16.73
CA LYS A 260 -5.44 -12.13 16.48
C LYS A 260 -4.45 -12.22 15.32
N GLY A 261 -4.26 -11.11 14.62
CA GLY A 261 -3.43 -11.04 13.41
C GLY A 261 -3.94 -9.97 12.46
N ALA A 262 -3.76 -10.20 11.16
CA ALA A 262 -4.19 -9.30 10.10
C ALA A 262 -4.94 -10.02 8.98
N ARG A 263 -6.12 -9.51 8.63
CA ARG A 263 -6.95 -9.95 7.50
C ARG A 263 -7.01 -8.86 6.45
N VAL A 264 -6.60 -9.19 5.22
CA VAL A 264 -6.47 -8.24 4.12
C VAL A 264 -7.19 -8.80 2.90
N ALA A 265 -8.07 -8.02 2.29
CA ALA A 265 -8.89 -8.43 1.16
C ALA A 265 -8.55 -7.59 -0.08
N PHE A 266 -8.07 -8.26 -1.13
CA PHE A 266 -7.67 -7.65 -2.40
C PHE A 266 -8.79 -7.76 -3.43
N TYR A 267 -8.94 -6.69 -4.20
CA TYR A 267 -9.93 -6.54 -5.27
C TYR A 267 -9.29 -6.39 -6.65
N ALA A 268 -8.03 -5.94 -6.68
CA ALA A 268 -7.19 -5.94 -7.86
C ALA A 268 -5.75 -6.21 -7.42
N LEU A 269 -5.01 -6.96 -8.23
CA LEU A 269 -3.58 -7.19 -8.07
C LEU A 269 -2.97 -7.41 -9.46
N THR A 270 -2.01 -6.57 -9.83
CA THR A 270 -1.28 -6.71 -11.10
C THR A 270 0.18 -6.37 -10.92
N VAL A 271 1.03 -7.03 -11.70
CA VAL A 271 2.45 -6.71 -11.85
C VAL A 271 2.73 -6.40 -13.31
N LYS A 272 3.64 -5.44 -13.55
CA LYS A 272 4.11 -5.08 -14.88
C LYS A 272 5.61 -4.80 -14.88
N HIS A 273 6.29 -5.30 -15.92
CA HIS A 273 7.68 -4.97 -16.23
C HIS A 273 7.81 -4.43 -17.67
N SER A 274 8.76 -3.54 -17.92
CA SER A 274 9.14 -3.07 -19.26
C SER A 274 10.55 -2.47 -19.29
#